data_AF-A0A815FCN4-F1
#
_entry.id   AF-A0A815FCN4-F1
#
_cell.length_a   1.000
_cell.length_b   1.000
_cell.length_c   1.000
_cell.angle_alpha   90.00
_cell.angle_beta   90.00
_cell.angle_gamma   90.00
#
_symmetry.space_group_name_H-M   'P 1'
#
loop_
_entity.id
_entity.type
_entity.pdbx_description
1 polymer ?
#
loop_
_entity_poly.entity_id
_entity_poly.type
_entity_poly.pdbx_seq_one_letter_code
_entity_poly.pdbx_strand_id
1 'polypeptide(L)'
;MTGIPVKEQCLVQWDYLIVSDDALSYEDTLVLHSPKHIKLQLLNHTPVDMAVLSLWSIRYLKEEIEKLLKISVERQRLVYNKYELEDEKCVSDYAAIVQNRATVAVQQKYTLSLLPRNVTLLVTDHHSVGDIKDLIQHRLNIARNNQILFMHNEFQNDDQKIFSNPKSDEKGYVIDNTDAKVIIAIDLPNQYRKVYLLDKPATDLDLKKFIEEKFSYATEAQNLRYQTGIRVDNLVASGNVITVSIISNTLFWKLSTSSDRPRQSSLLPSATIEEVINYIAKELSLLPYRINLIGLTERYQPATKRRTYSSYRYDAGQIIQVKVCEPAHRQVRIILPTKTVLQIDVIVDISILELKSMIEKQEGIDVHSQRILKGDQELTDAEIVYDCLLEWANPLTMKIVLNGPLALDSASLAPHYDYDFTNTVDTDEVFMRGNFRYERPHGCKRIALNVVGKYGSEYDDRWLGMTGTDSEEWPVSYHGTEKHNAMSIAEEGFKLSKGDRFKYGRGIYSTPELEVAKLYAKEFMHEEEKYFVLFQNRVNPKYLKVISKEETEIGTYWLSSKGPDDTDEDISDLIRPYAVCIFKA
;
A
#
# COMPACT_ATOMS: atom_id res chain seq x y z
N MET A 1 -51.63 75.57 3.57
CA MET A 1 -50.82 74.84 4.56
C MET A 1 -51.29 73.39 4.56
N THR A 2 -50.60 72.52 3.84
CA THR A 2 -50.89 71.07 3.84
C THR A 2 -50.29 70.47 5.10
N GLY A 3 -51.16 70.05 6.03
CA GLY A 3 -50.76 69.48 7.31
C GLY A 3 -49.95 68.19 7.13
N ILE A 4 -48.99 67.99 8.03
CA ILE A 4 -48.11 66.82 8.06
C ILE A 4 -48.93 65.59 8.50
N PRO A 5 -48.89 64.47 7.76
CA PRO A 5 -49.65 63.27 8.12
C PRO A 5 -49.29 62.75 9.52
N VAL A 6 -50.30 62.38 10.32
CA VAL A 6 -50.17 61.87 11.71
C VAL A 6 -49.20 60.66 11.84
N LYS A 7 -48.98 59.92 10.75
CA LYS A 7 -48.09 58.75 10.71
C LYS A 7 -46.60 59.11 10.69
N GLU A 8 -46.27 60.40 10.57
CA GLU A 8 -44.92 60.94 10.54
C GLU A 8 -44.71 61.89 11.73
N GLN A 9 -45.17 61.56 12.93
CA GLN A 9 -44.96 62.40 14.12
C GLN A 9 -44.47 61.53 15.27
N CYS A 10 -43.33 61.86 15.87
CA CYS A 10 -42.79 61.16 17.03
C CYS A 10 -42.79 62.10 18.25
N LEU A 11 -43.45 61.69 19.33
CA LEU A 11 -43.36 62.33 20.64
C LEU A 11 -42.02 61.94 21.28
N VAL A 12 -41.26 62.92 21.76
CA VAL A 12 -40.10 62.67 22.64
C VAL A 12 -40.24 63.59 23.85
N GLN A 13 -40.34 63.01 25.05
CA GLN A 13 -40.42 63.73 26.32
C GLN A 13 -39.00 64.11 26.77
N TRP A 14 -38.78 65.38 27.15
CA TRP A 14 -37.54 65.83 27.77
C TRP A 14 -37.87 66.48 29.11
N ASP A 15 -37.28 65.98 30.20
CA ASP A 15 -37.42 66.56 31.53
C ASP A 15 -36.40 67.70 31.72
N TYR A 16 -36.86 68.95 31.76
CA TYR A 16 -36.06 70.05 32.28
C TYR A 16 -36.85 70.84 33.32
N LEU A 17 -36.25 71.02 34.49
CA LEU A 17 -36.80 71.77 35.61
C LEU A 17 -36.45 73.26 35.44
N ILE A 18 -37.46 74.11 35.25
CA ILE A 18 -37.31 75.55 35.41
C ILE A 18 -37.70 75.90 36.85
N VAL A 19 -36.74 76.41 37.61
CA VAL A 19 -37.00 76.93 38.96
C VAL A 19 -37.33 78.41 38.84
N SER A 20 -38.52 78.79 39.30
CA SER A 20 -38.86 80.20 39.57
C SER A 20 -39.44 80.32 40.99
N ASP A 21 -39.33 81.52 41.56
CA ASP A 21 -39.27 81.76 43.00
C ASP A 21 -40.48 81.29 43.83
N ASP A 22 -41.61 80.87 43.25
CA ASP A 22 -42.79 80.46 44.03
C ASP A 22 -43.56 79.22 43.52
N ALA A 23 -43.08 78.47 42.51
CA ALA A 23 -43.69 77.18 42.16
C ALA A 23 -42.77 76.28 41.31
N LEU A 24 -42.81 74.97 41.60
CA LEU A 24 -42.22 73.90 40.78
C LEU A 24 -43.30 73.43 39.80
N SER A 25 -43.44 74.11 38.65
CA SER A 25 -44.42 73.75 37.63
C SER A 25 -43.81 72.80 36.60
N TYR A 26 -44.39 71.60 36.48
CA TYR A 26 -44.09 70.64 35.42
C TYR A 26 -44.87 71.04 34.17
N GLU A 27 -44.22 71.71 33.21
CA GLU A 27 -44.85 72.04 31.93
C GLU A 27 -44.29 71.11 30.83
N ASP A 28 -45.06 70.07 30.52
CA ASP A 28 -44.89 69.25 29.32
C ASP A 28 -45.12 70.13 28.08
N THR A 29 -44.06 70.77 27.59
CA THR A 29 -44.13 71.45 26.29
C THR A 29 -44.03 70.38 25.20
N LEU A 30 -45.18 69.95 24.67
CA LEU A 30 -45.30 69.07 23.52
C LEU A 30 -44.71 69.75 22.26
N VAL A 31 -43.44 69.50 21.96
CA VAL A 31 -42.82 69.97 20.72
C VAL A 31 -43.04 68.94 19.61
N LEU A 32 -43.81 69.33 18.60
CA LEU A 32 -44.10 68.48 17.44
C LEU A 32 -42.89 68.44 16.51
N HIS A 33 -42.07 67.40 16.58
CA HIS A 33 -40.97 67.21 15.63
C HIS A 33 -41.45 66.49 14.37
N SER A 34 -41.32 67.15 13.23
CA SER A 34 -41.51 66.52 11.93
C SER A 34 -40.25 65.71 11.57
N PRO A 35 -40.35 64.39 11.34
CA PRO A 35 -39.25 63.56 10.95
C PRO A 35 -38.71 64.03 9.59
N LYS A 36 -37.39 64.04 9.50
CA LYS A 36 -36.68 64.26 8.26
C LYS A 36 -36.32 62.91 7.68
N HIS A 37 -36.21 62.81 6.37
CA HIS A 37 -35.73 61.61 5.71
C HIS A 37 -34.28 61.80 5.28
N ILE A 38 -33.42 60.85 5.63
CA ILE A 38 -32.05 60.75 5.13
C ILE A 38 -31.89 59.46 4.34
N LYS A 39 -30.86 59.40 3.49
CA LYS A 39 -30.46 58.19 2.77
C LYS A 39 -29.21 57.61 3.41
N LEU A 40 -29.27 56.36 3.85
CA LEU A 40 -28.12 55.63 4.37
C LEU A 40 -27.45 54.89 3.21
N GLN A 41 -26.20 55.25 2.91
CA GLN A 41 -25.42 54.64 1.84
C GLN A 41 -24.36 53.70 2.43
N LEU A 42 -24.55 52.39 2.24
CA LEU A 42 -23.48 51.42 2.44
C LEU A 42 -22.66 51.25 1.16
N LEU A 43 -21.43 50.78 1.28
CA LEU A 43 -20.58 50.51 0.13
C LEU A 43 -21.24 49.48 -0.81
N ASN A 44 -21.37 49.83 -2.10
CA ASN A 44 -21.94 48.96 -3.15
C ASN A 44 -23.39 48.49 -2.93
N HIS A 45 -24.15 49.09 -2.02
CA HIS A 45 -25.57 48.81 -1.83
C HIS A 45 -26.45 49.98 -2.32
N THR A 46 -27.71 49.69 -2.65
CA THR A 46 -28.69 50.75 -2.89
C THR A 46 -28.94 51.52 -1.59
N PRO A 47 -28.91 52.86 -1.61
CA PRO A 47 -29.16 53.64 -0.40
C PRO A 47 -30.54 53.37 0.19
N VAL A 48 -30.62 53.30 1.51
CA VAL A 48 -31.84 52.99 2.27
C VAL A 48 -32.40 54.27 2.88
N ASP A 49 -33.67 54.58 2.63
CA ASP A 49 -34.33 55.74 3.25
C ASP A 49 -34.64 55.45 4.74
N MET A 50 -34.28 56.37 5.62
CA MET A 50 -34.58 56.32 7.05
C MET A 50 -35.20 57.65 7.52
N ALA A 51 -36.23 57.56 8.35
CA ALA A 51 -36.79 58.71 9.06
C ALA A 51 -35.97 58.99 10.32
N VAL A 52 -35.59 60.25 10.55
CA VAL A 52 -34.78 60.71 11.67
C VAL A 52 -35.36 61.97 12.29
N LEU A 53 -35.24 62.12 13.61
CA LEU A 53 -35.58 63.37 14.30
C LEU A 53 -34.33 64.22 14.50
N SER A 54 -34.48 65.54 14.35
CA SER A 54 -33.37 66.48 14.54
C SER A 54 -32.74 66.42 15.93
N LEU A 55 -33.54 66.04 16.95
CA LEU A 55 -33.08 65.91 18.34
C LEU A 55 -32.38 64.58 18.65
N TRP A 56 -32.33 63.62 17.72
CA TRP A 56 -31.61 62.37 17.98
C TRP A 56 -30.11 62.67 18.12
N SER A 57 -29.50 62.14 19.17
CA SER A 57 -28.04 62.06 19.22
C SER A 57 -27.55 61.15 18.10
N ILE A 58 -26.34 61.40 17.61
CA ILE A 58 -25.71 60.53 16.61
C ILE A 58 -25.55 59.10 17.18
N ARG A 59 -25.32 58.94 18.49
CA ARG A 59 -25.34 57.64 19.16
C ARG A 59 -26.67 56.92 18.98
N TYR A 60 -27.78 57.59 19.27
CA TYR A 60 -29.12 57.01 19.12
C TYR A 60 -29.45 56.70 17.65
N LEU A 61 -29.04 57.57 16.72
CA LEU A 61 -29.15 57.31 15.29
C LEU A 61 -28.41 56.01 14.91
N LYS A 62 -27.21 55.77 15.43
CA LYS A 62 -26.49 54.51 15.21
C LYS A 62 -27.23 53.29 15.77
N GLU A 63 -27.89 53.40 16.93
CA GLU A 63 -28.70 52.31 17.49
C GLU A 63 -29.90 51.96 16.59
N GLU A 64 -30.55 52.95 16.01
CA GLU A 64 -31.63 52.72 15.02
C GLU A 64 -31.09 52.13 13.71
N ILE A 65 -29.90 52.56 13.28
CA ILE A 65 -29.19 51.96 12.13
C ILE A 65 -28.82 50.50 12.43
N GLU A 66 -28.43 50.16 13.65
CA GLU A 66 -28.16 48.77 14.06
C GLU A 66 -29.42 47.91 13.93
N LYS A 67 -30.58 48.40 14.39
CA LYS A 67 -31.86 47.69 14.27
C LYS A 67 -32.19 47.41 12.79
N LEU A 68 -31.94 48.38 11.91
CA LEU A 68 -32.26 48.32 10.48
C LEU A 68 -31.26 47.47 9.67
N LEU A 69 -29.96 47.67 9.87
CA LEU A 69 -28.89 47.12 9.03
C LEU A 69 -28.11 45.99 9.69
N LYS A 70 -28.35 45.71 10.98
CA LYS A 70 -27.66 44.68 11.79
C LYS A 70 -26.13 44.90 11.89
N ILE A 71 -25.70 46.15 11.89
CA ILE A 71 -24.30 46.56 12.15
C ILE A 71 -24.23 47.13 13.55
N SER A 72 -23.38 46.58 14.43
CA SER A 72 -23.30 47.07 15.82
C SER A 72 -22.84 48.53 15.90
N VAL A 73 -23.34 49.29 16.86
CA VAL A 73 -23.02 50.73 17.01
C VAL A 73 -21.51 51.00 17.01
N GLU A 74 -20.72 50.19 17.72
CA GLU A 74 -19.26 50.33 17.81
C GLU A 74 -18.54 50.13 16.47
N ARG A 75 -19.15 49.37 15.54
CA ARG A 75 -18.64 49.17 14.18
C ARG A 75 -19.12 50.25 13.22
N GLN A 76 -20.03 51.14 13.61
CA GLN A 76 -20.55 52.16 12.72
C GLN A 76 -19.69 53.43 12.73
N ARG A 77 -19.31 53.88 11.53
CA ARG A 77 -18.77 55.21 11.25
C ARG A 77 -19.71 55.94 10.31
N LEU A 78 -20.42 56.94 10.83
CA LEU A 78 -21.30 57.77 10.01
C LEU A 78 -20.51 58.94 9.44
N VAL A 79 -20.51 59.08 8.11
CA VAL A 79 -19.75 60.12 7.42
C VAL A 79 -20.67 60.91 6.52
N TYR A 80 -20.63 62.24 6.65
CA TYR A 80 -21.33 63.17 5.78
C TYR A 80 -20.36 64.24 5.27
N ASN A 81 -20.35 64.48 3.96
CA ASN A 81 -19.42 65.44 3.32
C ASN A 81 -17.96 65.30 3.76
N LYS A 82 -17.48 64.05 3.93
CA LYS A 82 -16.13 63.69 4.42
C LYS A 82 -15.87 63.92 5.92
N TYR A 83 -16.83 64.46 6.67
CA TYR A 83 -16.73 64.62 8.13
C TYR A 83 -17.44 63.49 8.86
N GLU A 84 -16.81 62.96 9.91
CA GLU A 84 -17.43 61.97 10.79
C GLU A 84 -18.46 62.64 11.70
N LEU A 85 -19.60 61.99 11.88
CA LEU A 85 -20.62 62.42 12.82
C LEU A 85 -20.25 61.91 14.21
N GLU A 86 -20.17 62.83 15.17
CA GLU A 86 -19.70 62.57 16.54
C GLU A 86 -20.87 62.13 17.43
N ASP A 87 -20.69 61.04 18.19
CA ASP A 87 -21.74 60.42 19.01
C ASP A 87 -22.41 61.38 19.99
N GLU A 88 -21.67 62.36 20.50
CA GLU A 88 -22.11 63.37 21.48
C GLU A 88 -22.98 64.48 20.88
N LYS A 89 -22.98 64.64 19.54
CA LYS A 89 -23.75 65.66 18.84
C LYS A 89 -25.14 65.16 18.46
N CYS A 90 -26.05 66.09 18.22
CA CYS A 90 -27.39 65.83 17.70
C CYS A 90 -27.42 65.94 16.17
N VAL A 91 -28.40 65.30 15.53
CA VAL A 91 -28.63 65.42 14.06
C VAL A 91 -28.83 66.90 13.66
N SER A 92 -29.45 67.71 14.52
CA SER A 92 -29.62 69.16 14.35
C SER A 92 -28.32 69.94 14.24
N ASP A 93 -27.25 69.47 14.88
CA ASP A 93 -25.94 70.14 14.86
C ASP A 93 -25.30 70.08 13.48
N TYR A 94 -25.78 69.15 12.64
CA TYR A 94 -25.41 68.99 11.24
C TYR A 94 -26.55 69.51 10.34
N ALA A 95 -26.77 70.83 10.34
CA ALA A 95 -27.88 71.49 9.64
C ALA A 95 -28.07 71.07 8.16
N ALA A 96 -26.98 70.74 7.46
CA ALA A 96 -27.01 70.27 6.07
C ALA A 96 -27.64 68.87 5.89
N ILE A 97 -27.62 68.01 6.92
CA ILE A 97 -28.28 66.70 6.94
C ILE A 97 -29.81 66.87 7.02
N VAL A 98 -30.25 67.83 7.84
CA VAL A 98 -31.66 68.09 8.19
C VAL A 98 -32.46 68.72 7.04
N GLN A 99 -31.79 69.44 6.14
CA GLN A 99 -32.45 70.25 5.11
C GLN A 99 -32.66 69.53 3.77
N ASN A 100 -31.96 68.42 3.46
CA ASN A 100 -31.73 68.07 2.06
C ASN A 100 -31.70 66.57 1.67
N ARG A 101 -32.56 65.72 2.26
CA ARG A 101 -32.57 64.25 1.97
C ARG A 101 -31.15 63.66 1.89
N ALA A 102 -30.31 64.10 2.83
CA ALA A 102 -28.87 63.93 2.74
C ALA A 102 -28.49 62.45 2.69
N THR A 103 -27.46 62.15 1.90
CA THR A 103 -26.87 60.80 1.89
C THR A 103 -25.78 60.74 2.95
N VAL A 104 -26.04 60.01 4.03
CA VAL A 104 -25.06 59.69 5.07
C VAL A 104 -24.41 58.35 4.71
N ALA A 105 -23.09 58.33 4.57
CA ALA A 105 -22.36 57.10 4.35
C ALA A 105 -22.25 56.35 5.68
N VAL A 106 -22.66 55.08 5.68
CA VAL A 106 -22.50 54.17 6.82
C VAL A 106 -21.30 53.28 6.51
N GLN A 107 -20.16 53.60 7.10
CA GLN A 107 -18.93 52.81 6.95
C GLN A 107 -18.80 51.85 8.12
N GLN A 108 -18.34 50.63 7.85
CA GLN A 108 -18.11 49.60 8.86
C GLN A 108 -16.65 49.60 9.28
N LYS A 109 -16.39 49.81 10.58
CA LYS A 109 -15.08 49.72 11.22
C LYS A 109 -14.71 48.25 11.45
N TYR A 110 -13.47 47.90 11.15
CA TYR A 110 -12.85 46.62 11.50
C TYR A 110 -11.40 46.83 11.89
N THR A 111 -10.85 45.89 12.66
CA THR A 111 -9.42 45.89 12.97
C THR A 111 -8.68 45.00 11.97
N LEU A 112 -7.51 45.47 11.54
CA LEU A 112 -6.59 44.74 10.70
C LEU A 112 -5.31 44.46 11.49
N SER A 113 -5.13 43.21 11.91
CA SER A 113 -3.91 42.76 12.58
C SER A 113 -2.84 42.37 11.55
N LEU A 114 -1.74 43.12 11.53
CA LEU A 114 -0.62 42.96 10.62
C LEU A 114 0.51 42.15 11.24
N LEU A 115 0.80 41.02 10.60
CA LEU A 115 1.92 40.12 10.88
C LEU A 115 3.12 40.45 9.95
N PRO A 116 4.35 40.09 10.32
CA PRO A 116 4.76 39.48 11.58
C PRO A 116 4.94 40.50 12.73
N ARG A 117 4.83 41.81 12.45
CA ARG A 117 5.13 42.88 13.42
C ARG A 117 4.07 43.09 14.52
N ASN A 118 2.97 42.32 14.51
CA ASN A 118 1.87 42.36 15.48
C ASN A 118 1.29 43.77 15.69
N VAL A 119 1.11 44.54 14.61
CA VAL A 119 0.50 45.88 14.66
C VAL A 119 -0.96 45.82 14.25
N THR A 120 -1.84 46.50 14.97
CA THR A 120 -3.27 46.58 14.62
C THR A 120 -3.60 47.94 14.04
N LEU A 121 -4.24 47.95 12.86
CA LEU A 121 -4.78 49.14 12.23
C LEU A 121 -6.29 49.18 12.37
N LEU A 122 -6.85 50.36 12.62
CA LEU A 122 -8.30 50.59 12.55
C LEU A 122 -8.63 51.05 11.12
N VAL A 123 -9.49 50.32 10.44
CA VAL A 123 -9.82 50.52 9.03
C VAL A 123 -11.33 50.46 8.82
N THR A 124 -11.79 50.91 7.65
CA THR A 124 -13.20 50.89 7.27
C THR A 124 -13.37 50.27 5.90
N ASP A 125 -14.56 49.79 5.58
CA ASP A 125 -14.89 49.14 4.31
C ASP A 125 -14.70 50.07 3.10
N HIS A 126 -14.59 51.38 3.35
CA HIS A 126 -14.27 52.39 2.35
C HIS A 126 -12.78 52.61 2.09
N HIS A 127 -11.85 52.03 2.87
CA HIS A 127 -10.42 52.14 2.59
C HIS A 127 -10.00 51.26 1.39
N SER A 128 -9.22 51.83 0.48
CA SER A 128 -8.50 51.12 -0.58
C SER A 128 -7.22 50.46 -0.05
N VAL A 129 -6.58 49.63 -0.88
CA VAL A 129 -5.23 49.09 -0.56
C VAL A 129 -4.26 50.23 -0.34
N GLY A 130 -4.31 51.25 -1.21
CA GLY A 130 -3.49 52.45 -1.11
C GLY A 130 -3.63 53.15 0.24
N ASP A 131 -4.87 53.36 0.69
CA ASP A 131 -5.13 54.00 2.00
C ASP A 131 -4.56 53.16 3.16
N ILE A 132 -4.68 51.84 3.09
CA ILE A 132 -4.10 50.94 4.10
C ILE A 132 -2.57 51.00 4.07
N LYS A 133 -1.97 51.04 2.88
CA LYS A 133 -0.51 51.20 2.76
C LYS A 133 -0.03 52.54 3.32
N ASP A 134 -0.80 53.61 3.15
CA ASP A 134 -0.49 54.91 3.75
C ASP A 134 -0.57 54.83 5.30
N LEU A 135 -1.59 54.15 5.85
CA LEU A 135 -1.69 53.88 7.29
C LEU A 135 -0.53 53.03 7.82
N ILE A 136 -0.11 52.02 7.07
CA ILE A 136 1.07 51.19 7.36
C ILE A 136 2.32 52.06 7.37
N GLN A 137 2.51 52.93 6.37
CA GLN A 137 3.68 53.81 6.31
C GLN A 137 3.75 54.69 7.55
N HIS A 138 2.63 55.28 7.96
CA HIS A 138 2.56 56.11 9.15
C HIS A 138 2.83 55.32 10.45
N ARG A 139 2.33 54.08 10.56
CA ARG A 139 2.43 53.29 11.80
C ARG A 139 3.74 52.49 11.94
N LEU A 140 4.28 51.99 10.84
CA LEU A 140 5.42 51.08 10.80
C LEU A 140 6.67 51.70 10.18
N ASN A 141 6.57 52.92 9.63
CA ASN A 141 7.65 53.62 8.93
C ASN A 141 8.24 52.84 7.74
N ILE A 142 7.40 52.05 7.05
CA ILE A 142 7.76 51.34 5.82
C ILE A 142 7.25 52.18 4.65
N ALA A 143 8.12 52.65 3.76
CA ALA A 143 7.70 53.46 2.61
C ALA A 143 6.70 52.69 1.73
N ARG A 144 5.64 53.34 1.24
CA ARG A 144 4.57 52.71 0.44
C ARG A 144 5.07 51.80 -0.68
N ASN A 145 6.08 52.25 -1.44
CA ASN A 145 6.66 51.49 -2.54
C ASN A 145 7.45 50.24 -2.10
N ASN A 146 7.82 50.19 -0.82
CA ASN A 146 8.52 49.05 -0.21
C ASN A 146 7.54 48.09 0.48
N GLN A 147 6.25 48.43 0.59
CA GLN A 147 5.28 47.58 1.28
C GLN A 147 4.73 46.50 0.37
N ILE A 148 4.91 45.25 0.80
CA ILE A 148 4.25 44.09 0.21
C ILE A 148 3.18 43.63 1.20
N LEU A 149 1.92 43.77 0.80
CA LEU A 149 0.76 43.44 1.62
C LEU A 149 0.08 42.18 1.11
N PHE A 150 -0.10 41.21 2.00
CA PHE A 150 -0.94 40.05 1.78
C PHE A 150 -2.15 40.07 2.72
N MET A 151 -3.32 39.84 2.16
CA MET A 151 -4.59 39.70 2.88
C MET A 151 -5.23 38.39 2.44
N HIS A 152 -5.71 37.56 3.37
CA HIS A 152 -6.23 36.22 3.03
C HIS A 152 -5.24 35.36 2.20
N ASN A 153 -3.94 35.55 2.44
CA ASN A 153 -2.84 34.97 1.66
C ASN A 153 -2.76 35.44 0.19
N GLU A 154 -3.54 36.44 -0.24
CA GLU A 154 -3.49 37.02 -1.58
C GLU A 154 -2.74 38.35 -1.60
N PHE A 155 -1.92 38.54 -2.66
CA PHE A 155 -1.19 39.78 -2.88
C PHE A 155 -2.14 40.93 -3.23
N GLN A 156 -1.94 42.06 -2.57
CA GLN A 156 -2.81 43.24 -2.70
C GLN A 156 -2.11 44.35 -3.51
N ASN A 157 -2.65 44.65 -4.69
CA ASN A 157 -2.20 45.75 -5.55
C ASN A 157 -2.85 47.06 -5.14
N ASP A 158 -2.15 48.20 -5.25
CA ASP A 158 -2.65 49.52 -4.84
C ASP A 158 -4.06 49.88 -5.37
N ASP A 159 -4.37 49.46 -6.60
CA ASP A 159 -5.64 49.78 -7.28
C ASP A 159 -6.82 48.86 -6.90
N GLN A 160 -6.59 47.82 -6.10
CA GLN A 160 -7.68 46.94 -5.64
C GLN A 160 -8.49 47.65 -4.54
N LYS A 161 -9.83 47.54 -4.60
CA LYS A 161 -10.69 47.82 -3.45
C LYS A 161 -10.81 46.52 -2.66
N ILE A 162 -10.13 46.41 -1.52
CA ILE A 162 -9.97 45.11 -0.83
C ILE A 162 -11.27 44.62 -0.19
N PHE A 163 -12.25 45.49 0.10
CA PHE A 163 -13.31 45.13 1.04
C PHE A 163 -14.70 45.27 0.45
N SER A 164 -15.18 44.21 -0.22
CA SER A 164 -16.62 43.93 -0.25
C SER A 164 -17.03 43.29 1.08
N ASN A 165 -17.17 44.11 2.13
CA ASN A 165 -17.92 43.82 3.36
C ASN A 165 -17.31 42.74 4.31
N PRO A 166 -16.22 43.04 5.06
CA PRO A 166 -15.62 42.09 6.00
C PRO A 166 -16.57 41.82 7.18
N LYS A 167 -16.79 40.54 7.50
CA LYS A 167 -17.73 40.13 8.55
C LYS A 167 -17.13 40.22 9.96
N SER A 168 -15.80 40.29 10.08
CA SER A 168 -15.05 40.25 11.33
C SER A 168 -13.71 40.97 11.22
N ASP A 169 -12.96 41.02 12.32
CA ASP A 169 -11.57 41.47 12.33
C ASP A 169 -10.69 40.62 11.40
N GLU A 170 -9.78 41.28 10.70
CA GLU A 170 -9.02 40.74 9.58
C GLU A 170 -7.53 40.59 9.93
N LYS A 171 -6.87 39.63 9.28
CA LYS A 171 -5.42 39.42 9.40
C LYS A 171 -4.72 39.66 8.07
N GLY A 172 -3.63 40.42 8.13
CA GLY A 172 -2.76 40.68 7.00
C GLY A 172 -1.30 40.40 7.32
N TYR A 173 -0.48 40.22 6.29
CA TYR A 173 0.97 40.19 6.40
C TYR A 173 1.55 41.38 5.65
N VAL A 174 2.33 42.20 6.35
CA VAL A 174 3.09 43.31 5.76
C VAL A 174 4.57 42.99 5.82
N ILE A 175 5.22 43.10 4.68
CA ILE A 175 6.66 42.83 4.52
C ILE A 175 7.32 44.08 3.98
N ASP A 176 8.42 44.47 4.61
CA ASP A 176 9.28 45.52 4.10
C ASP A 176 10.20 44.92 3.02
N ASN A 177 10.02 45.36 1.78
CA ASN A 177 10.81 44.90 0.63
C ASN A 177 12.31 45.27 0.77
N THR A 178 12.68 46.14 1.72
CA THR A 178 14.10 46.37 2.02
C THR A 178 14.75 45.28 2.87
N ASP A 179 13.98 44.41 3.52
CA ASP A 179 14.49 43.45 4.52
C ASP A 179 15.30 42.28 3.91
N ALA A 180 15.65 42.31 2.63
CA ALA A 180 16.40 41.24 1.94
C ALA A 180 15.84 39.84 2.25
N LYS A 181 14.52 39.71 2.34
CA LYS A 181 13.80 38.43 2.49
C LYS A 181 13.21 38.01 1.15
N VAL A 182 13.24 36.72 0.84
CA VAL A 182 12.50 36.16 -0.30
C VAL A 182 11.10 35.77 0.19
N ILE A 183 10.07 36.17 -0.55
CA ILE A 183 8.68 35.84 -0.22
C ILE A 183 8.21 34.76 -1.21
N ILE A 184 7.86 33.59 -0.69
CA ILE A 184 7.32 32.51 -1.51
C ILE A 184 5.82 32.43 -1.25
N ALA A 185 5.02 32.71 -2.27
CA ALA A 185 3.58 32.45 -2.26
C ALA A 185 3.33 31.15 -3.05
N ILE A 186 3.03 30.07 -2.34
CA ILE A 186 2.88 28.76 -2.98
C ILE A 186 1.39 28.53 -3.27
N ASP A 187 1.05 28.49 -4.56
CA ASP A 187 -0.25 28.08 -5.07
C ASP A 187 -0.23 26.59 -5.38
N LEU A 188 -0.53 25.79 -4.37
CA LEU A 188 -0.70 24.35 -4.57
C LEU A 188 -2.11 24.06 -5.10
N PRO A 189 -2.26 23.07 -6.02
CA PRO A 189 -3.58 22.56 -6.39
C PRO A 189 -4.39 22.22 -5.13
N ASN A 190 -5.68 22.57 -5.11
CA ASN A 190 -6.63 22.24 -4.05
C ASN A 190 -6.25 22.63 -2.60
N GLN A 191 -5.25 23.50 -2.40
CA GLN A 191 -4.92 24.09 -1.11
C GLN A 191 -5.07 25.61 -1.17
N TYR A 192 -5.37 26.22 -0.01
CA TYR A 192 -5.26 27.66 0.13
C TYR A 192 -3.81 28.10 -0.11
N ARG A 193 -3.61 29.20 -0.85
CA ARG A 193 -2.31 29.84 -1.05
C ARG A 193 -1.61 29.98 0.31
N LYS A 194 -0.35 29.56 0.40
CA LYS A 194 0.46 29.70 1.62
C LYS A 194 1.64 30.62 1.36
N VAL A 195 1.85 31.59 2.24
CA VAL A 195 2.97 32.55 2.14
C VAL A 195 4.07 32.15 3.13
N TYR A 196 5.30 32.07 2.64
CA TYR A 196 6.51 31.81 3.43
C TYR A 196 7.53 32.92 3.24
N LEU A 197 8.23 33.24 4.31
CA LEU A 197 9.37 34.14 4.32
C LEU A 197 10.64 33.30 4.41
N LEU A 198 11.55 33.47 3.45
CA LEU A 198 12.90 32.95 3.54
C LEU A 198 13.86 34.08 3.93
N ASP A 199 14.63 33.84 4.98
CA ASP A 199 15.64 34.77 5.49
C ASP A 199 17.02 34.59 4.81
N LYS A 200 17.11 33.79 3.75
CA LYS A 200 18.35 33.49 3.04
C LYS A 200 18.16 33.59 1.52
N PRO A 201 19.20 33.98 0.75
CA PRO A 201 19.23 33.80 -0.69
C PRO A 201 19.01 32.31 -1.02
N ALA A 202 18.24 32.02 -2.06
CA ALA A 202 17.91 30.67 -2.47
C ALA A 202 17.91 30.59 -3.99
N THR A 203 18.48 29.53 -4.55
CA THR A 203 18.37 29.22 -5.98
C THR A 203 17.01 28.58 -6.30
N ASP A 204 16.62 28.51 -7.57
CA ASP A 204 15.45 27.75 -8.02
C ASP A 204 15.46 26.31 -7.49
N LEU A 205 16.64 25.68 -7.42
CA LEU A 205 16.79 24.33 -6.89
C LEU A 205 16.53 24.26 -5.38
N ASP A 206 17.01 25.24 -4.61
CA ASP A 206 16.79 25.32 -3.16
C ASP A 206 15.30 25.52 -2.85
N LEU A 207 14.63 26.38 -3.63
CA LEU A 207 13.19 26.60 -3.54
C LEU A 207 12.42 25.32 -3.86
N LYS A 208 12.81 24.62 -4.94
CA LYS A 208 12.17 23.36 -5.32
C LYS A 208 12.31 22.29 -4.25
N LYS A 209 13.49 22.16 -3.65
CA LYS A 209 13.74 21.24 -2.54
C LYS A 209 12.95 21.61 -1.29
N PHE A 210 12.89 22.90 -0.94
CA PHE A 210 12.06 23.37 0.17
C PHE A 210 10.58 23.00 -0.02
N ILE A 211 10.05 23.15 -1.23
CA ILE A 211 8.67 22.79 -1.55
C ILE A 211 8.49 21.27 -1.47
N GLU A 212 9.45 20.48 -1.98
CA GLU A 212 9.43 19.02 -1.87
C GLU A 212 9.40 18.57 -0.41
N GLU A 213 10.29 19.09 0.43
CA GLU A 213 10.40 18.72 1.84
C GLU A 213 9.14 19.11 2.63
N LYS A 214 8.61 20.30 2.37
CA LYS A 214 7.52 20.87 3.17
C LYS A 214 6.13 20.44 2.72
N PHE A 215 5.95 20.14 1.43
CA PHE A 215 4.64 19.84 0.84
C PHE A 215 4.60 18.52 0.07
N SER A 216 5.72 17.79 0.00
CA SER A 216 5.84 16.52 -0.72
C SER A 216 5.47 16.62 -2.20
N TYR A 217 5.85 17.71 -2.88
CA TYR A 217 5.75 17.82 -4.34
C TYR A 217 7.11 17.60 -4.99
N ALA A 218 7.21 16.68 -5.95
CA ALA A 218 8.49 16.36 -6.60
C ALA A 218 9.09 17.58 -7.31
N THR A 219 10.39 17.82 -7.16
CA THR A 219 11.07 18.97 -7.79
C THR A 219 10.86 19.08 -9.31
N GLU A 220 10.69 17.95 -9.98
CA GLU A 220 10.43 17.79 -11.41
C GLU A 220 9.02 18.24 -11.80
N ALA A 221 8.03 18.08 -10.91
CA ALA A 221 6.65 18.51 -11.14
C ALA A 221 6.44 20.01 -10.95
N GLN A 222 7.40 20.69 -10.32
CA GLN A 222 7.28 22.10 -9.95
C GLN A 222 7.73 23.02 -11.09
N ASN A 223 6.86 23.97 -11.46
CA ASN A 223 7.15 25.06 -12.36
C ASN A 223 7.04 26.40 -11.62
N LEU A 224 8.19 27.03 -11.38
CA LEU A 224 8.27 28.32 -10.70
C LEU A 224 7.89 29.44 -11.66
N ARG A 225 6.84 30.21 -11.34
CA ARG A 225 6.43 31.40 -12.06
C ARG A 225 6.72 32.65 -11.22
N TYR A 226 7.41 33.60 -11.82
CA TYR A 226 7.76 34.86 -11.17
C TYR A 226 6.68 35.90 -11.52
N GLN A 227 6.02 36.47 -10.51
CA GLN A 227 4.98 37.48 -10.75
C GLN A 227 5.55 38.89 -10.93
N THR A 228 6.82 39.11 -10.59
CA THR A 228 7.58 40.33 -10.90
C THR A 228 8.67 39.97 -11.91
N GLY A 229 8.89 40.82 -12.93
CA GLY A 229 9.77 40.53 -14.08
C GLY A 229 11.27 40.37 -13.72
N ILE A 230 11.66 39.19 -13.26
CA ILE A 230 12.99 38.86 -12.71
C ILE A 230 13.87 38.09 -13.72
N ARG A 231 15.19 38.33 -13.67
CA ARG A 231 16.25 37.56 -14.37
C ARG A 231 16.77 36.41 -13.51
N VAL A 232 17.00 35.26 -14.15
CA VAL A 232 16.92 33.89 -13.60
C VAL A 232 18.18 33.40 -12.86
N ASP A 233 19.31 34.11 -12.95
CA ASP A 233 20.60 33.44 -12.69
C ASP A 233 21.00 33.33 -11.21
N ASN A 234 20.40 34.13 -10.30
CA ASN A 234 20.50 34.00 -8.85
C ASN A 234 19.39 34.82 -8.17
N LEU A 235 18.41 34.17 -7.54
CA LEU A 235 17.39 34.85 -6.72
C LEU A 235 18.02 35.38 -5.43
N VAL A 236 18.64 36.56 -5.53
CA VAL A 236 19.10 37.33 -4.38
C VAL A 236 17.90 38.07 -3.78
N ALA A 237 17.75 37.89 -2.48
CA ALA A 237 16.59 38.31 -1.71
C ALA A 237 16.28 39.81 -1.86
N SER A 238 15.17 40.10 -2.55
CA SER A 238 14.66 41.45 -2.81
C SER A 238 13.13 41.40 -2.97
N GLY A 239 12.41 41.04 -1.91
CA GLY A 239 10.93 41.01 -1.78
C GLY A 239 10.13 40.60 -3.02
N ASN A 240 10.67 39.64 -3.77
CA ASN A 240 10.03 39.09 -4.95
C ASN A 240 9.01 38.04 -4.53
N VAL A 241 7.82 38.04 -5.14
CA VAL A 241 6.79 37.03 -4.93
C VAL A 241 6.92 35.94 -5.98
N ILE A 242 7.32 34.75 -5.55
CA ILE A 242 7.40 33.56 -6.41
C ILE A 242 6.10 32.78 -6.28
N THR A 243 5.40 32.59 -7.39
CA THR A 243 4.23 31.73 -7.48
C THR A 243 4.62 30.37 -8.06
N VAL A 244 4.38 29.31 -7.31
CA VAL A 244 4.64 27.94 -7.79
C VAL A 244 3.39 27.43 -8.49
N SER A 245 3.56 26.85 -9.68
CA SER A 245 2.51 26.08 -10.35
C SER A 245 3.00 24.66 -10.58
N ILE A 246 2.15 23.66 -10.38
CA ILE A 246 2.52 22.26 -10.62
C ILE A 246 2.12 21.89 -12.05
N ILE A 247 3.06 21.35 -12.84
CA ILE A 247 2.85 20.95 -14.25
C ILE A 247 2.78 19.44 -14.44
N SER A 248 2.52 18.69 -13.38
CA SER A 248 2.30 17.25 -13.49
C SER A 248 0.81 16.96 -13.58
N ASN A 249 0.48 15.91 -14.33
CA ASN A 249 -0.82 15.24 -14.26
C ASN A 249 -0.73 13.90 -13.53
N THR A 250 0.47 13.43 -13.21
CA THR A 250 0.71 12.12 -12.60
C THR A 250 1.26 12.22 -11.18
N LEU A 251 1.19 11.11 -10.46
CA LEU A 251 1.72 10.95 -9.10
C LEU A 251 3.20 10.54 -9.16
N PHE A 252 3.96 10.91 -8.11
CA PHE A 252 5.32 10.45 -7.89
C PHE A 252 5.35 9.53 -6.67
N TRP A 253 6.35 8.67 -6.53
CA TRP A 253 6.49 7.84 -5.34
C TRP A 253 7.96 7.60 -5.00
N LYS A 254 8.25 7.40 -3.71
CA LYS A 254 9.58 7.00 -3.25
C LYS A 254 9.51 6.09 -2.05
N LEU A 255 10.54 5.26 -1.88
CA LEU A 255 10.71 4.46 -0.68
C LEU A 255 11.09 5.37 0.49
N SER A 256 10.42 5.22 1.62
CA SER A 256 10.60 6.08 2.80
C SER A 256 12.00 5.99 3.41
N THR A 257 12.69 4.87 3.19
CA THR A 257 14.05 4.59 3.66
C THR A 257 15.12 4.97 2.64
N SER A 258 14.71 5.37 1.42
CA SER A 258 15.65 5.70 0.35
C SER A 258 15.91 7.20 0.25
N SER A 259 17.16 7.56 0.02
CA SER A 259 17.58 8.91 -0.39
C SER A 259 17.41 9.15 -1.90
N ASP A 260 16.91 8.17 -2.63
CA ASP A 260 16.74 8.26 -4.09
C ASP A 260 15.72 9.33 -4.47
N ARG A 261 15.86 9.81 -5.70
CA ARG A 261 14.88 10.72 -6.31
C ARG A 261 13.52 10.03 -6.42
N PRO A 262 12.42 10.77 -6.22
CA PRO A 262 11.08 10.26 -6.48
C PRO A 262 10.94 9.72 -7.90
N ARG A 263 10.33 8.55 -8.04
CA ARG A 263 10.00 7.95 -9.33
C ARG A 263 8.68 8.51 -9.83
N GLN A 264 8.64 8.93 -11.09
CA GLN A 264 7.39 9.32 -11.74
C GLN A 264 6.57 8.06 -12.03
N SER A 265 5.28 8.10 -11.72
CA SER A 265 4.34 7.05 -12.13
C SER A 265 3.51 7.49 -13.34
N SER A 266 2.83 6.53 -13.98
CA SER A 266 1.77 6.77 -14.95
C SER A 266 0.39 7.01 -14.30
N LEU A 267 0.30 6.94 -12.96
CA LEU A 267 -0.96 7.05 -12.23
C LEU A 267 -1.43 8.50 -12.13
N LEU A 268 -2.73 8.71 -12.33
CA LEU A 268 -3.39 10.00 -12.10
C LEU A 268 -3.89 10.09 -10.64
N PRO A 269 -4.11 11.31 -10.09
CA PRO A 269 -4.73 11.48 -8.78
C PRO A 269 -6.10 10.81 -8.62
N SER A 270 -6.80 10.54 -9.72
CA SER A 270 -8.07 9.80 -9.73
C SER A 270 -7.92 8.29 -9.52
N ALA A 271 -6.70 7.74 -9.57
CA ALA A 271 -6.46 6.33 -9.31
C ALA A 271 -6.89 5.95 -7.89
N THR A 272 -7.45 4.76 -7.75
CA THR A 272 -7.81 4.15 -6.47
C THR A 272 -6.55 3.74 -5.69
N ILE A 273 -6.68 3.64 -4.36
CA ILE A 273 -5.57 3.16 -3.52
C ILE A 273 -5.10 1.77 -3.96
N GLU A 274 -6.02 0.89 -4.36
CA GLU A 274 -5.69 -0.45 -4.85
C GLU A 274 -4.88 -0.42 -6.15
N GLU A 275 -5.26 0.43 -7.12
CA GLU A 275 -4.48 0.62 -8.35
C GLU A 275 -3.07 1.14 -8.07
N VAL A 276 -2.94 2.10 -7.15
CA VAL A 276 -1.64 2.65 -6.72
C VAL A 276 -0.76 1.56 -6.09
N ILE A 277 -1.32 0.78 -5.17
CA ILE A 277 -0.61 -0.33 -4.51
C ILE A 277 -0.16 -1.37 -5.53
N ASN A 278 -1.06 -1.81 -6.41
CA ASN A 278 -0.77 -2.83 -7.42
C ASN A 278 0.30 -2.36 -8.42
N TYR A 279 0.24 -1.08 -8.82
CA TYR A 279 1.25 -0.48 -9.68
C TYR A 279 2.63 -0.50 -9.01
N ILE A 280 2.75 0.00 -7.78
CA ILE A 280 4.03 0.05 -7.05
C ILE A 280 4.55 -1.36 -6.76
N ALA A 281 3.66 -2.29 -6.40
CA ALA A 281 4.00 -3.69 -6.17
C ALA A 281 4.60 -4.31 -7.44
N LYS A 282 3.99 -4.07 -8.61
CA LYS A 282 4.51 -4.51 -9.90
C LYS A 282 5.86 -3.89 -10.24
N GLU A 283 6.03 -2.59 -10.04
CA GLU A 283 7.31 -1.88 -10.27
C GLU A 283 8.45 -2.39 -9.39
N LEU A 284 8.13 -2.96 -8.22
CA LEU A 284 9.09 -3.54 -7.28
C LEU A 284 9.20 -5.06 -7.37
N SER A 285 8.42 -5.73 -8.24
CA SER A 285 8.29 -7.19 -8.29
C SER A 285 7.93 -7.80 -6.93
N LEU A 286 7.00 -7.17 -6.20
CA LEU A 286 6.50 -7.59 -4.89
C LEU A 286 4.98 -7.84 -4.93
N LEU A 287 4.47 -8.50 -3.89
CA LEU A 287 3.03 -8.69 -3.71
C LEU A 287 2.36 -7.42 -3.14
N PRO A 288 1.11 -7.10 -3.52
CA PRO A 288 0.39 -5.90 -3.07
C PRO A 288 0.37 -5.68 -1.54
N TYR A 289 0.30 -6.76 -0.76
CA TYR A 289 0.26 -6.66 0.70
C TYR A 289 1.59 -6.19 1.32
N ARG A 290 2.70 -6.34 0.58
CA ARG A 290 4.03 -5.88 0.99
C ARG A 290 4.16 -4.36 0.90
N ILE A 291 3.22 -3.67 0.25
CA ILE A 291 3.26 -2.23 0.01
C ILE A 291 2.38 -1.50 1.03
N ASN A 292 3.00 -0.63 1.83
CA ASN A 292 2.30 0.25 2.75
C ASN A 292 2.53 1.73 2.37
N LEU A 293 1.44 2.47 2.14
CA LEU A 293 1.50 3.89 1.80
C LEU A 293 1.45 4.74 3.09
N ILE A 294 2.49 5.52 3.35
CA ILE A 294 2.60 6.34 4.56
C ILE A 294 1.68 7.57 4.44
N GLY A 295 0.99 7.93 5.53
CA GLY A 295 0.10 9.10 5.60
C GLY A 295 -1.38 8.77 5.42
N LEU A 296 -1.72 7.55 4.98
CA LEU A 296 -3.08 7.03 5.02
C LEU A 296 -3.30 6.34 6.38
N THR A 297 -3.94 7.05 7.32
CA THR A 297 -4.04 6.69 8.74
C THR A 297 -5.02 5.55 9.08
N GLU A 298 -5.77 5.03 8.12
CA GLU A 298 -6.68 3.91 8.36
C GLU A 298 -6.08 2.63 7.77
N ARG A 299 -5.69 1.70 8.65
CA ARG A 299 -5.23 0.34 8.31
C ARG A 299 -6.13 -0.22 7.20
N TYR A 300 -5.54 -0.53 6.05
CA TYR A 300 -5.95 -1.51 5.03
C TYR A 300 -7.37 -2.12 5.23
N GLN A 301 -8.43 -1.31 5.15
CA GLN A 301 -9.80 -1.78 5.24
C GLN A 301 -10.37 -1.92 3.83
N PRO A 302 -11.19 -2.94 3.53
CA PRO A 302 -11.75 -3.12 2.18
C PRO A 302 -12.47 -1.87 1.64
N ALA A 303 -13.07 -1.07 2.53
CA ALA A 303 -13.73 0.18 2.19
C ALA A 303 -12.77 1.30 1.74
N THR A 304 -11.50 1.28 2.15
CA THR A 304 -10.50 2.27 1.75
C THR A 304 -9.86 1.97 0.40
N LYS A 305 -9.85 0.71 -0.06
CA LYS A 305 -9.29 0.28 -1.36
C LYS A 305 -9.89 1.03 -2.55
N ARG A 306 -11.21 1.25 -2.52
CA ARG A 306 -11.97 1.85 -3.63
C ARG A 306 -11.92 3.38 -3.67
N ARG A 307 -11.38 4.02 -2.62
CA ARG A 307 -11.24 5.48 -2.58
C ARG A 307 -10.11 5.91 -3.49
N THR A 308 -10.31 7.02 -4.19
CA THR A 308 -9.29 7.63 -5.05
C THR A 308 -8.25 8.35 -4.22
N TYR A 309 -7.03 8.46 -4.74
CA TYR A 309 -5.96 9.20 -4.09
C TYR A 309 -6.34 10.69 -3.87
N SER A 310 -7.05 11.28 -4.83
CA SER A 310 -7.63 12.63 -4.73
C SER A 310 -8.62 12.82 -3.59
N SER A 311 -9.33 11.78 -3.17
CA SER A 311 -10.27 11.86 -2.03
C SER A 311 -9.56 12.12 -0.69
N TYR A 312 -8.27 11.81 -0.61
CA TYR A 312 -7.40 12.12 0.53
C TYR A 312 -6.64 13.44 0.35
N ARG A 313 -7.08 14.29 -0.58
CA ARG A 313 -6.45 15.58 -0.93
C ARG A 313 -5.02 15.44 -1.46
N TYR A 314 -4.75 14.32 -2.15
CA TYR A 314 -3.52 14.20 -2.90
C TYR A 314 -3.70 14.65 -4.34
N ASP A 315 -2.75 15.44 -4.82
CA ASP A 315 -2.79 16.09 -6.11
C ASP A 315 -1.67 15.64 -7.04
N ALA A 316 -1.80 16.00 -8.31
CA ALA A 316 -0.78 15.69 -9.29
C ALA A 316 0.56 16.34 -8.89
N GLY A 317 1.66 15.62 -9.11
CA GLY A 317 3.00 16.04 -8.72
C GLY A 317 3.37 15.75 -7.27
N GLN A 318 2.45 15.26 -6.44
CA GLN A 318 2.79 14.83 -5.08
C GLN A 318 3.51 13.48 -5.02
N ILE A 319 4.34 13.34 -4.00
CA ILE A 319 5.16 12.18 -3.70
C ILE A 319 4.45 11.30 -2.68
N ILE A 320 4.18 10.07 -3.10
CA ILE A 320 3.71 8.99 -2.26
C ILE A 320 4.91 8.36 -1.54
N GLN A 321 4.87 8.39 -0.21
CA GLN A 321 5.87 7.73 0.62
C GLN A 321 5.50 6.27 0.80
N VAL A 322 6.38 5.36 0.38
CA VAL A 322 6.15 3.92 0.37
C VAL A 322 7.06 3.24 1.38
N LYS A 323 6.47 2.43 2.25
CA LYS A 323 7.19 1.49 3.10
C LYS A 323 6.97 0.07 2.57
N VAL A 324 8.05 -0.65 2.30
CA VAL A 324 7.99 -2.09 2.03
C VAL A 324 7.96 -2.83 3.37
N CYS A 325 6.94 -3.66 3.57
CA CYS A 325 6.81 -4.52 4.72
C CYS A 325 7.70 -5.76 4.56
N GLU A 326 8.12 -6.37 5.66
CA GLU A 326 8.78 -7.69 5.60
C GLU A 326 7.80 -8.78 5.14
N PRO A 327 8.30 -9.87 4.53
CA PRO A 327 7.46 -11.00 4.16
C PRO A 327 6.75 -11.58 5.40
N ALA A 328 5.48 -11.93 5.25
CA ALA A 328 4.76 -12.56 6.36
C ALA A 328 5.16 -14.03 6.49
N HIS A 329 5.45 -14.45 7.73
CA HIS A 329 5.64 -15.86 8.08
C HIS A 329 4.33 -16.43 8.62
N ARG A 330 3.96 -17.62 8.15
CA ARG A 330 2.77 -18.33 8.61
C ARG A 330 3.02 -19.81 8.74
N GLN A 331 2.43 -20.40 9.77
CA GLN A 331 2.34 -21.84 9.89
C GLN A 331 1.20 -22.35 8.99
N VAL A 332 1.52 -23.28 8.09
CA VAL A 332 0.56 -24.00 7.25
C VAL A 332 0.45 -25.43 7.76
N ARG A 333 -0.79 -25.94 7.86
CA ARG A 333 -1.07 -27.34 8.21
C ARG A 333 -1.36 -28.12 6.95
N ILE A 334 -0.65 -29.22 6.74
CA ILE A 334 -0.78 -30.06 5.56
C ILE A 334 -1.21 -31.45 6.01
N ILE A 335 -2.40 -31.89 5.63
CA ILE A 335 -2.86 -33.27 5.81
C ILE A 335 -2.22 -34.12 4.71
N LEU A 336 -1.36 -35.04 5.12
CA LEU A 336 -0.68 -35.97 4.24
C LEU A 336 -1.62 -37.12 3.81
N PRO A 337 -1.29 -37.87 2.74
CA PRO A 337 -2.07 -39.04 2.30
C PRO A 337 -2.26 -40.10 3.40
N THR A 338 -1.29 -40.22 4.32
CA THR A 338 -1.32 -41.07 5.51
C THR A 338 -2.31 -40.60 6.60
N LYS A 339 -2.98 -39.46 6.40
CA LYS A 339 -3.82 -38.73 7.37
C LYS A 339 -3.06 -38.13 8.55
N THR A 340 -1.73 -38.14 8.53
CA THR A 340 -0.94 -37.36 9.48
C THR A 340 -0.94 -35.88 9.09
N VAL A 341 -0.63 -34.99 10.04
CA VAL A 341 -0.56 -33.55 9.81
C VAL A 341 0.87 -33.09 9.91
N LEU A 342 1.36 -32.51 8.82
CA LEU A 342 2.63 -31.80 8.75
C LEU A 342 2.40 -30.31 9.04
N GLN A 343 3.22 -29.72 9.90
CA GLN A 343 3.23 -28.28 10.14
C GLN A 343 4.51 -27.69 9.57
N ILE A 344 4.37 -26.71 8.68
CA ILE A 344 5.50 -26.01 8.06
C ILE A 344 5.33 -24.51 8.27
N ASP A 345 6.37 -23.85 8.77
CA ASP A 345 6.47 -22.39 8.76
C ASP A 345 6.98 -21.93 7.41
N VAL A 346 6.17 -21.17 6.69
CA VAL A 346 6.48 -20.70 5.34
C VAL A 346 6.42 -19.18 5.26
N ILE A 347 7.29 -18.63 4.41
CA ILE A 347 7.09 -17.28 3.88
C ILE A 347 5.97 -17.39 2.85
N VAL A 348 4.95 -16.55 2.98
CA VAL A 348 3.73 -16.66 2.16
C VAL A 348 3.90 -16.16 0.72
N ASP A 349 5.07 -15.60 0.37
CA ASP A 349 5.37 -15.06 -0.96
C ASP A 349 5.77 -16.14 -1.98
N ILE A 350 5.92 -17.38 -1.53
CA ILE A 350 6.31 -18.49 -2.38
C ILE A 350 5.13 -19.00 -3.20
N SER A 351 5.45 -19.62 -4.33
CA SER A 351 4.53 -20.37 -5.17
C SER A 351 4.13 -21.71 -4.53
N ILE A 352 3.05 -22.30 -5.03
CA ILE A 352 2.65 -23.67 -4.66
C ILE A 352 3.70 -24.69 -5.10
N LEU A 353 4.40 -24.47 -6.21
CA LEU A 353 5.53 -25.32 -6.63
C LEU A 353 6.65 -25.33 -5.58
N GLU A 354 7.06 -24.16 -5.11
CA GLU A 354 8.09 -24.06 -4.07
C GLU A 354 7.62 -24.71 -2.77
N LEU A 355 6.34 -24.57 -2.41
CA LEU A 355 5.75 -25.29 -1.28
C LEU A 355 5.84 -26.82 -1.47
N LYS A 356 5.53 -27.33 -2.67
CA LYS A 356 5.68 -28.77 -3.01
C LYS A 356 7.13 -29.25 -2.83
N SER A 357 8.11 -28.47 -3.27
CA SER A 357 9.53 -28.79 -3.07
C SER A 357 9.93 -28.80 -1.59
N MET A 358 9.37 -27.90 -0.78
CA MET A 358 9.58 -27.94 0.68
C MET A 358 9.02 -29.22 1.30
N ILE A 359 7.83 -29.65 0.87
CA ILE A 359 7.20 -30.89 1.32
C ILE A 359 8.01 -32.11 0.89
N GLU A 360 8.46 -32.17 -0.38
CA GLU A 360 9.31 -33.26 -0.88
C GLU A 360 10.57 -33.40 -0.03
N LYS A 361 11.24 -32.30 0.27
CA LYS A 361 12.45 -32.31 1.10
C LYS A 361 12.20 -32.84 2.51
N GLN A 362 11.02 -32.61 3.07
CA GLN A 362 10.69 -32.96 4.45
C GLN A 362 10.08 -34.37 4.59
N GLU A 363 9.24 -34.78 3.65
CA GLU A 363 8.47 -36.03 3.71
C GLU A 363 8.83 -37.04 2.61
N GLY A 364 9.69 -36.68 1.65
CA GLY A 364 10.09 -37.55 0.54
C GLY A 364 9.03 -37.78 -0.53
N ILE A 365 7.95 -36.99 -0.54
CA ILE A 365 6.87 -37.11 -1.53
C ILE A 365 7.28 -36.33 -2.79
N ASP A 366 7.48 -37.01 -3.91
CA ASP A 366 7.86 -36.40 -5.19
C ASP A 366 6.94 -35.23 -5.59
N VAL A 367 7.51 -34.12 -6.05
CA VAL A 367 6.77 -32.89 -6.40
C VAL A 367 5.69 -33.12 -7.45
N HIS A 368 5.95 -33.93 -8.48
CA HIS A 368 5.01 -34.20 -9.57
C HIS A 368 3.84 -35.09 -9.13
N SER A 369 4.05 -35.92 -8.11
CA SER A 369 3.00 -36.74 -7.51
C SER A 369 2.05 -35.93 -6.61
N GLN A 370 2.44 -34.75 -6.15
CA GLN A 370 1.67 -33.93 -5.20
C GLN A 370 0.58 -33.09 -5.87
N ARG A 371 -0.68 -33.30 -5.46
CA ARG A 371 -1.79 -32.36 -5.68
C ARG A 371 -2.17 -31.71 -4.35
N ILE A 372 -2.02 -30.39 -4.27
CA ILE A 372 -2.35 -29.63 -3.07
C ILE A 372 -3.78 -29.11 -3.21
N LEU A 373 -4.65 -29.54 -2.30
CA LEU A 373 -6.04 -29.12 -2.23
C LEU A 373 -6.26 -28.15 -1.06
N LYS A 374 -6.99 -27.07 -1.31
CA LYS A 374 -7.58 -26.20 -0.30
C LYS A 374 -9.09 -26.49 -0.25
N GLY A 375 -9.53 -27.22 0.77
CA GLY A 375 -10.87 -27.84 0.75
C GLY A 375 -10.93 -28.86 -0.39
N ASP A 376 -11.83 -28.62 -1.36
CA ASP A 376 -11.98 -29.44 -2.57
C ASP A 376 -11.34 -28.82 -3.81
N GLN A 377 -10.80 -27.60 -3.72
CA GLN A 377 -10.16 -26.90 -4.84
C GLN A 377 -8.69 -27.27 -4.94
N GLU A 378 -8.26 -27.73 -6.11
CA GLU A 378 -6.84 -27.93 -6.42
C GLU A 378 -6.15 -26.60 -6.73
N LEU A 379 -4.97 -26.43 -6.13
CA LEU A 379 -4.11 -25.28 -6.36
C LEU A 379 -3.10 -25.59 -7.46
N THR A 380 -2.92 -24.64 -8.36
CA THR A 380 -1.96 -24.68 -9.46
C THR A 380 -0.56 -24.30 -8.99
N ASP A 381 0.47 -24.80 -9.67
CA ASP A 381 1.88 -24.55 -9.30
C ASP A 381 2.27 -23.08 -9.30
N ALA A 382 1.62 -22.26 -10.14
CA ALA A 382 1.89 -20.83 -10.27
C ALA A 382 1.16 -19.96 -9.23
N GLU A 383 0.18 -20.51 -8.50
CA GLU A 383 -0.50 -19.76 -7.44
C GLU A 383 0.47 -19.44 -6.31
N ILE A 384 0.28 -18.28 -5.69
CA ILE A 384 1.07 -17.83 -4.55
C ILE A 384 0.37 -18.22 -3.26
N VAL A 385 1.14 -18.69 -2.28
CA VAL A 385 0.62 -19.13 -0.97
C VAL A 385 -0.19 -18.02 -0.30
N TYR A 386 0.27 -16.76 -0.37
CA TYR A 386 -0.43 -15.60 0.18
C TYR A 386 -1.87 -15.47 -0.33
N ASP A 387 -2.09 -15.60 -1.64
CA ASP A 387 -3.41 -15.46 -2.26
C ASP A 387 -4.33 -16.62 -1.84
N CYS A 388 -3.75 -17.78 -1.57
CA CYS A 388 -4.47 -18.94 -1.04
C CYS A 388 -4.91 -18.74 0.43
N LEU A 389 -4.37 -17.76 1.16
CA LEU A 389 -4.56 -17.55 2.61
C LEU A 389 -5.60 -16.48 2.99
N LEU A 390 -6.42 -16.00 2.05
CA LEU A 390 -7.29 -14.81 2.21
C LEU A 390 -8.30 -14.83 3.39
N GLU A 391 -8.49 -15.94 4.12
CA GLU A 391 -9.31 -16.02 5.34
C GLU A 391 -8.44 -16.21 6.59
N TRP A 392 -8.02 -15.09 7.19
CA TRP A 392 -6.97 -15.01 8.22
C TRP A 392 -7.30 -15.59 9.61
N ALA A 393 -8.43 -16.29 9.76
CA ALA A 393 -8.94 -16.68 11.07
C ALA A 393 -8.36 -17.98 11.64
N ASN A 394 -7.76 -18.87 10.83
CA ASN A 394 -7.25 -20.16 11.30
C ASN A 394 -6.02 -20.62 10.50
N PRO A 395 -5.14 -21.48 11.06
CA PRO A 395 -4.08 -22.12 10.28
C PRO A 395 -4.72 -22.91 9.14
N LEU A 396 -4.45 -22.49 7.90
CA LEU A 396 -5.02 -23.10 6.72
C LEU A 396 -4.61 -24.57 6.69
N THR A 397 -5.62 -25.43 6.57
CA THR A 397 -5.42 -26.86 6.41
C THR A 397 -5.51 -27.18 4.93
N MET A 398 -4.36 -27.46 4.31
CA MET A 398 -4.29 -27.99 2.96
C MET A 398 -4.23 -29.52 3.04
N LYS A 399 -4.69 -30.20 1.99
CA LYS A 399 -4.61 -31.65 1.88
C LYS A 399 -3.76 -32.01 0.67
N ILE A 400 -2.81 -32.90 0.86
CA ILE A 400 -2.11 -33.52 -0.26
C ILE A 400 -2.90 -34.75 -0.70
N VAL A 401 -3.18 -34.80 -1.98
CA VAL A 401 -3.67 -35.99 -2.67
C VAL A 401 -2.62 -36.37 -3.69
N LEU A 402 -2.33 -37.66 -3.80
CA LEU A 402 -1.43 -38.15 -4.83
C LEU A 402 -2.19 -38.30 -6.16
N ASN A 403 -1.52 -38.13 -7.28
CA ASN A 403 -2.09 -38.44 -8.60
C ASN A 403 -2.56 -39.91 -8.64
N GLY A 404 -3.88 -40.13 -8.62
CA GLY A 404 -4.50 -41.45 -8.74
C GLY A 404 -4.07 -42.48 -7.67
N PRO A 405 -4.51 -43.74 -7.79
CA PRO A 405 -3.74 -44.83 -7.17
C PRO A 405 -2.31 -44.76 -7.73
N LEU A 406 -1.30 -45.01 -6.90
CA LEU A 406 0.08 -45.21 -7.37
C LEU A 406 0.05 -46.24 -8.52
N ALA A 407 0.14 -45.78 -9.75
CA ALA A 407 0.01 -46.59 -10.96
C ALA A 407 1.26 -46.35 -11.79
N LEU A 408 2.04 -47.41 -12.00
CA LEU A 408 3.14 -47.39 -12.95
C LEU A 408 2.57 -47.13 -14.34
N ASP A 409 3.25 -46.31 -15.14
CA ASP A 409 2.91 -46.17 -16.55
C ASP A 409 2.89 -47.56 -17.20
N SER A 410 1.81 -47.87 -17.91
CA SER A 410 1.68 -49.08 -18.72
C SER A 410 2.88 -49.32 -19.65
N ALA A 411 3.53 -48.25 -20.14
CA ALA A 411 4.73 -48.34 -20.98
C ALA A 411 5.97 -48.85 -20.21
N SER A 412 6.01 -48.67 -18.89
CA SER A 412 7.07 -49.17 -18.00
C SER A 412 6.88 -50.63 -17.62
N LEU A 413 5.79 -51.28 -18.05
CA LEU A 413 5.49 -52.67 -17.76
C LEU A 413 5.66 -53.55 -19.00
N ALA A 414 6.02 -54.81 -18.80
CA ALA A 414 6.09 -55.81 -19.84
C ALA A 414 5.20 -57.02 -19.49
N PRO A 415 3.85 -56.88 -19.51
CA PRO A 415 2.94 -57.86 -18.93
C PRO A 415 3.05 -59.28 -19.49
N HIS A 416 3.58 -59.41 -20.71
CA HIS A 416 3.84 -60.69 -21.36
C HIS A 416 4.95 -61.51 -20.67
N TYR A 417 5.74 -60.90 -19.79
CA TYR A 417 6.73 -61.56 -18.93
C TYR A 417 6.27 -61.67 -17.47
N ASP A 418 5.04 -61.30 -17.14
CA ASP A 418 4.49 -61.50 -15.80
C ASP A 418 4.44 -62.99 -15.46
N TYR A 419 4.60 -63.31 -14.18
CA TYR A 419 4.54 -64.70 -13.73
C TYR A 419 3.92 -64.79 -12.33
N ASP A 420 3.00 -65.74 -12.16
CA ASP A 420 2.33 -65.96 -10.89
C ASP A 420 3.04 -67.08 -10.10
N PHE A 421 3.79 -66.68 -9.06
CA PHE A 421 4.46 -67.59 -8.13
C PHE A 421 3.61 -67.90 -6.87
N THR A 422 2.36 -67.41 -6.77
CA THR A 422 1.55 -67.51 -5.55
C THR A 422 1.35 -68.94 -5.05
N ASN A 423 1.12 -69.87 -5.97
CA ASN A 423 0.86 -71.28 -5.66
C ASN A 423 2.04 -72.20 -6.05
N THR A 424 3.19 -71.62 -6.37
CA THR A 424 4.39 -72.40 -6.68
C THR A 424 5.12 -72.77 -5.40
N VAL A 425 5.54 -74.03 -5.29
CA VAL A 425 6.32 -74.54 -4.16
C VAL A 425 7.77 -74.74 -4.56
N ASP A 426 8.67 -74.63 -3.59
CA ASP A 426 10.08 -74.98 -3.80
C ASP A 426 10.19 -76.49 -4.05
N THR A 427 10.75 -76.87 -5.20
CA THR A 427 10.83 -78.27 -5.65
C THR A 427 12.21 -78.88 -5.39
N ASP A 428 13.02 -78.26 -4.53
CA ASP A 428 14.46 -78.56 -4.32
C ASP A 428 15.31 -78.51 -5.60
N GLU A 429 14.73 -78.02 -6.70
CA GLU A 429 15.40 -77.85 -7.99
C GLU A 429 16.34 -76.65 -7.92
N VAL A 430 17.59 -76.84 -8.34
CA VAL A 430 18.60 -75.78 -8.32
C VAL A 430 18.51 -74.98 -9.61
N PHE A 431 18.01 -73.74 -9.52
CA PHE A 431 18.04 -72.79 -10.63
C PHE A 431 19.31 -71.95 -10.59
N MET A 432 19.84 -71.65 -11.77
CA MET A 432 21.04 -70.83 -11.93
C MET A 432 20.75 -69.62 -12.82
N ARG A 433 21.35 -68.47 -12.47
CA ARG A 433 21.34 -67.24 -13.26
C ARG A 433 22.72 -66.59 -13.19
N GLY A 434 23.36 -66.36 -14.33
CA GLY A 434 24.69 -65.74 -14.41
C GLY A 434 25.78 -66.47 -13.61
N ASN A 435 25.73 -67.81 -13.55
CA ASN A 435 26.58 -68.68 -12.72
C ASN A 435 26.36 -68.60 -11.19
N PHE A 436 25.30 -67.94 -10.72
CA PHE A 436 24.90 -67.95 -9.30
C PHE A 436 23.60 -68.74 -9.09
N ARG A 437 23.44 -69.32 -7.90
CA ARG A 437 22.16 -69.92 -7.49
C ARG A 437 21.09 -68.84 -7.48
N TYR A 438 19.96 -69.14 -8.11
CA TYR A 438 18.79 -68.28 -8.19
C TYR A 438 17.66 -68.85 -7.35
N GLU A 439 17.33 -68.17 -6.26
CA GLU A 439 16.13 -68.46 -5.47
C GLU A 439 14.92 -67.82 -6.18
N ARG A 440 13.98 -68.63 -6.67
CA ARG A 440 12.75 -68.11 -7.30
C ARG A 440 11.86 -67.44 -6.23
N PRO A 441 11.14 -66.36 -6.56
CA PRO A 441 10.34 -65.60 -5.59
C PRO A 441 9.00 -66.30 -5.31
N HIS A 442 9.05 -67.50 -4.72
CA HIS A 442 7.86 -68.29 -4.40
C HIS A 442 6.92 -67.52 -3.45
N GLY A 443 5.61 -67.55 -3.72
CA GLY A 443 4.58 -66.87 -2.91
C GLY A 443 4.22 -65.45 -3.36
N CYS A 444 4.75 -64.96 -4.49
CA CYS A 444 4.41 -63.63 -5.01
C CYS A 444 3.68 -63.65 -6.35
N LYS A 445 3.04 -62.52 -6.71
CA LYS A 445 2.79 -62.17 -8.10
C LYS A 445 3.96 -61.33 -8.62
N ARG A 446 4.64 -61.80 -9.66
CA ARG A 446 5.76 -61.10 -10.27
C ARG A 446 5.28 -60.30 -11.47
N ILE A 447 5.45 -58.98 -11.40
CA ILE A 447 5.13 -58.03 -12.48
C ILE A 447 6.43 -57.61 -13.14
N ALA A 448 6.54 -57.80 -14.45
CA ALA A 448 7.74 -57.48 -15.22
C ALA A 448 7.81 -55.99 -15.60
N LEU A 449 9.00 -55.41 -15.47
CA LEU A 449 9.30 -54.06 -15.94
C LEU A 449 9.77 -54.10 -17.39
N ASN A 450 9.42 -53.08 -18.16
CA ASN A 450 9.90 -52.90 -19.53
C ASN A 450 11.34 -52.37 -19.50
N VAL A 451 12.29 -53.28 -19.70
CA VAL A 451 13.74 -53.01 -19.59
C VAL A 451 14.52 -53.27 -20.88
N VAL A 452 13.88 -53.84 -21.89
CA VAL A 452 14.49 -54.16 -23.20
C VAL A 452 14.92 -52.85 -23.86
N GLY A 453 16.22 -52.73 -24.18
CA GLY A 453 16.80 -51.51 -24.74
C GLY A 453 16.82 -50.29 -23.80
N LYS A 454 16.39 -50.42 -22.53
CA LYS A 454 16.31 -49.30 -21.57
C LYS A 454 17.70 -48.78 -21.16
N TYR A 455 18.70 -49.67 -21.10
CA TYR A 455 20.02 -49.36 -20.54
C TYR A 455 21.07 -49.00 -21.60
N GLY A 456 20.66 -48.53 -22.79
CA GLY A 456 21.53 -48.00 -23.84
C GLY A 456 21.96 -49.02 -24.91
N SER A 457 22.25 -48.54 -26.13
CA SER A 457 22.58 -49.39 -27.30
C SER A 457 23.97 -50.06 -27.23
N GLU A 458 24.83 -49.61 -26.32
CA GLU A 458 26.14 -50.22 -26.07
C GLU A 458 26.04 -51.53 -25.27
N TYR A 459 24.90 -51.78 -24.65
CA TYR A 459 24.60 -52.99 -23.88
C TYR A 459 23.50 -53.75 -24.60
N ASP A 460 23.80 -54.93 -25.12
CA ASP A 460 22.75 -55.85 -25.55
C ASP A 460 21.96 -56.38 -24.33
N ASP A 461 20.76 -56.89 -24.58
CA ASP A 461 19.91 -57.44 -23.52
C ASP A 461 20.34 -58.86 -23.06
N ARG A 462 21.57 -59.31 -23.34
CA ARG A 462 22.07 -60.65 -22.91
C ARG A 462 22.16 -60.79 -21.39
N TRP A 463 22.26 -59.67 -20.66
CA TRP A 463 22.18 -59.64 -19.19
C TRP A 463 20.86 -60.24 -18.64
N LEU A 464 19.78 -60.23 -19.44
CA LEU A 464 18.49 -60.86 -19.12
C LEU A 464 18.44 -62.36 -19.44
N GLY A 465 19.56 -62.96 -19.86
CA GLY A 465 19.67 -64.37 -20.19
C GLY A 465 19.04 -65.32 -19.16
N MET A 466 18.75 -66.54 -19.59
CA MET A 466 18.08 -67.55 -18.77
C MET A 466 18.71 -68.95 -18.85
N THR A 467 19.87 -69.06 -19.50
CA THR A 467 20.63 -70.31 -19.66
C THR A 467 21.34 -70.69 -18.36
N GLY A 468 21.62 -69.72 -17.50
CA GLY A 468 22.21 -69.88 -16.18
C GLY A 468 23.73 -70.00 -16.19
N THR A 469 24.34 -70.43 -17.30
CA THR A 469 25.80 -70.64 -17.44
C THR A 469 26.49 -69.65 -18.37
N ASP A 470 25.74 -68.74 -19.00
CA ASP A 470 26.31 -67.70 -19.86
C ASP A 470 27.06 -66.67 -19.02
N SER A 471 28.28 -66.33 -19.41
CA SER A 471 29.11 -65.32 -18.74
C SER A 471 28.59 -63.89 -18.90
N GLU A 472 27.72 -63.65 -19.89
CA GLU A 472 27.10 -62.34 -20.12
C GLU A 472 25.74 -62.20 -19.41
N GLU A 473 25.20 -63.30 -18.89
CA GLU A 473 24.00 -63.27 -18.07
C GLU A 473 24.33 -62.75 -16.66
N TRP A 474 23.50 -61.83 -16.15
CA TRP A 474 23.70 -61.27 -14.82
C TRP A 474 22.96 -62.07 -13.76
N PRO A 475 23.55 -62.35 -12.58
CA PRO A 475 22.85 -63.00 -11.48
C PRO A 475 21.67 -62.19 -10.96
N VAL A 476 20.75 -62.89 -10.30
CA VAL A 476 19.51 -62.30 -9.75
C VAL A 476 19.65 -62.00 -8.25
N SER A 477 19.17 -60.83 -7.84
CA SER A 477 19.07 -60.44 -6.43
C SER A 477 17.73 -59.76 -6.12
N TYR A 478 17.48 -59.54 -4.84
CA TYR A 478 16.28 -58.92 -4.30
C TYR A 478 16.60 -57.68 -3.47
N HIS A 479 15.70 -56.69 -3.50
CA HIS A 479 15.77 -55.48 -2.69
C HIS A 479 14.38 -55.14 -2.14
N GLY A 480 14.23 -55.16 -0.82
CA GLY A 480 13.01 -54.71 -0.13
C GLY A 480 13.01 -53.20 0.07
N THR A 481 11.86 -52.57 -0.15
CA THR A 481 11.71 -51.13 0.03
C THR A 481 10.28 -50.75 0.43
N GLU A 482 10.00 -49.46 0.54
CA GLU A 482 8.67 -48.92 0.84
C GLU A 482 7.88 -48.66 -0.45
N LYS A 483 6.54 -48.70 -0.37
CA LYS A 483 5.65 -48.54 -1.53
C LYS A 483 5.96 -47.32 -2.41
N HIS A 484 6.32 -46.19 -1.81
CA HIS A 484 6.61 -44.96 -2.58
C HIS A 484 7.96 -45.04 -3.31
N ASN A 485 9.01 -45.55 -2.66
CA ASN A 485 10.32 -45.81 -3.28
C ASN A 485 10.22 -46.84 -4.41
N ALA A 486 9.29 -47.80 -4.27
CA ALA A 486 9.04 -48.79 -5.30
C ALA A 486 8.54 -48.21 -6.62
N MET A 487 7.94 -47.02 -6.62
CA MET A 487 7.55 -46.37 -7.87
C MET A 487 8.76 -45.75 -8.56
N SER A 488 9.52 -44.92 -7.85
CA SER A 488 10.68 -44.23 -8.42
C SER A 488 11.71 -45.20 -8.96
N ILE A 489 11.96 -46.30 -8.25
CA ILE A 489 12.93 -47.32 -8.69
C ILE A 489 12.43 -48.07 -9.94
N ALA A 490 11.12 -48.30 -10.08
CA ALA A 490 10.58 -48.98 -11.25
C ALA A 490 10.68 -48.10 -12.52
N GLU A 491 10.40 -46.81 -12.39
CA GLU A 491 10.43 -45.86 -13.51
C GLU A 491 11.87 -45.46 -13.87
N GLU A 492 12.64 -45.03 -12.87
CA GLU A 492 13.94 -44.38 -13.07
C GLU A 492 15.15 -45.30 -12.79
N GLY A 493 14.93 -46.43 -12.12
CA GLY A 493 16.01 -47.27 -11.59
C GLY A 493 16.50 -46.81 -10.21
N PHE A 494 17.55 -47.46 -9.72
CA PHE A 494 18.16 -47.08 -8.43
C PHE A 494 18.94 -45.76 -8.56
N LYS A 495 18.77 -44.87 -7.59
CA LYS A 495 19.59 -43.65 -7.43
C LYS A 495 20.41 -43.77 -6.16
N LEU A 496 21.73 -43.78 -6.30
CA LEU A 496 22.68 -43.87 -5.19
C LEU A 496 22.61 -42.62 -4.29
N SER A 497 22.29 -41.46 -4.85
CA SER A 497 22.06 -40.20 -4.12
C SER A 497 20.91 -40.28 -3.10
N LYS A 498 19.98 -41.23 -3.29
CA LYS A 498 18.84 -41.47 -2.38
C LYS A 498 19.15 -42.51 -1.30
N GLY A 499 20.30 -43.20 -1.39
CA GLY A 499 20.71 -44.19 -0.40
C GLY A 499 21.15 -43.55 0.92
N ASP A 500 20.71 -44.13 2.03
CA ASP A 500 21.18 -43.78 3.37
C ASP A 500 21.92 -44.99 3.98
N ARG A 501 22.90 -44.73 4.85
CA ARG A 501 23.66 -45.73 5.63
C ARG A 501 24.42 -46.78 4.80
N PHE A 502 25.64 -46.43 4.39
CA PHE A 502 26.57 -47.29 3.63
C PHE A 502 27.49 -48.13 4.52
N LYS A 503 26.95 -49.04 5.35
CA LYS A 503 27.71 -49.76 6.39
C LYS A 503 28.94 -50.53 5.89
N TYR A 504 28.85 -51.18 4.73
CA TYR A 504 29.89 -52.07 4.16
C TYR A 504 30.57 -51.50 2.90
N GLY A 505 30.34 -50.22 2.62
CA GLY A 505 30.77 -49.51 1.42
C GLY A 505 29.64 -48.74 0.75
N ARG A 506 29.98 -47.67 0.04
CA ARG A 506 29.03 -46.85 -0.72
C ARG A 506 28.61 -47.59 -2.00
N GLY A 507 27.31 -47.73 -2.24
CA GLY A 507 26.76 -48.48 -3.38
C GLY A 507 25.34 -48.96 -3.13
N ILE A 508 24.78 -49.71 -4.09
CA ILE A 508 23.42 -50.27 -3.97
C ILE A 508 23.47 -51.64 -3.30
N TYR A 509 22.68 -51.81 -2.26
CA TYR A 509 22.57 -53.06 -1.50
C TYR A 509 21.39 -53.90 -2.02
N SER A 510 21.65 -55.17 -2.25
CA SER A 510 20.66 -56.20 -2.55
C SER A 510 21.07 -57.51 -1.90
N THR A 511 20.29 -58.58 -2.07
CA THR A 511 20.62 -59.90 -1.53
C THR A 511 20.10 -61.01 -2.43
N PRO A 512 20.80 -62.14 -2.61
CA PRO A 512 20.27 -63.28 -3.34
C PRO A 512 19.20 -64.05 -2.55
N GLU A 513 19.05 -63.76 -1.25
CA GLU A 513 18.18 -64.48 -0.32
C GLU A 513 16.85 -63.73 -0.15
N LEU A 514 15.73 -64.39 -0.46
CA LEU A 514 14.42 -63.74 -0.44
C LEU A 514 14.04 -63.30 0.99
N GLU A 515 14.26 -64.14 1.98
CA GLU A 515 13.95 -63.86 3.38
C GLU A 515 14.73 -62.66 3.94
N VAL A 516 15.96 -62.46 3.49
CA VAL A 516 16.77 -61.30 3.88
C VAL A 516 16.18 -60.02 3.28
N ALA A 517 15.76 -60.05 2.01
CA ALA A 517 15.16 -58.89 1.37
C ALA A 517 13.83 -58.47 2.02
N LYS A 518 13.03 -59.45 2.49
CA LYS A 518 11.77 -59.20 3.20
C LYS A 518 11.95 -58.34 4.45
N LEU A 519 13.06 -58.49 5.18
CA LEU A 519 13.36 -57.70 6.38
C LEU A 519 13.46 -56.19 6.11
N TYR A 520 13.73 -55.80 4.86
CA TYR A 520 13.87 -54.41 4.42
C TYR A 520 12.62 -53.88 3.71
N ALA A 521 11.63 -54.73 3.44
CA ALA A 521 10.38 -54.32 2.83
C ALA A 521 9.41 -53.79 3.88
N LYS A 522 8.72 -52.69 3.58
CA LYS A 522 7.63 -52.19 4.44
C LYS A 522 6.27 -52.64 3.95
N GLU A 523 5.46 -53.16 4.87
CA GLU A 523 4.07 -53.53 4.64
C GLU A 523 3.21 -52.30 4.31
N PHE A 524 2.23 -52.47 3.43
CA PHE A 524 1.18 -51.50 3.13
C PHE A 524 -0.18 -52.19 2.93
N MET A 525 -1.26 -51.43 3.16
CA MET A 525 -2.64 -51.91 2.97
C MET A 525 -3.12 -51.71 1.52
N HIS A 526 -3.80 -52.71 0.96
CA HIS A 526 -4.55 -52.62 -0.29
C HIS A 526 -5.77 -53.54 -0.20
N GLU A 527 -6.97 -53.03 -0.49
CA GLU A 527 -8.22 -53.82 -0.45
C GLU A 527 -8.40 -54.64 0.85
N GLU A 528 -8.16 -54.00 2.01
CA GLU A 528 -8.23 -54.59 3.37
C GLU A 528 -7.19 -55.68 3.68
N GLU A 529 -6.30 -55.96 2.75
CA GLU A 529 -5.24 -56.94 2.89
C GLU A 529 -3.87 -56.27 2.98
N LYS A 530 -2.91 -56.92 3.65
CA LYS A 530 -1.54 -56.42 3.78
C LYS A 530 -0.66 -57.00 2.68
N TYR A 531 0.19 -56.15 2.13
CA TYR A 531 1.16 -56.52 1.10
C TYR A 531 2.51 -55.89 1.37
N PHE A 532 3.55 -56.47 0.79
CA PHE A 532 4.86 -55.84 0.66
C PHE A 532 5.44 -56.15 -0.72
N VAL A 533 6.43 -55.36 -1.14
CA VAL A 533 7.05 -55.49 -2.46
C VAL A 533 8.56 -55.65 -2.36
N LEU A 534 9.10 -56.50 -3.22
CA LEU A 534 10.53 -56.66 -3.44
C LEU A 534 10.85 -56.38 -4.90
N PHE A 535 11.91 -55.64 -5.17
CA PHE A 535 12.47 -55.61 -6.51
C PHE A 535 13.26 -56.87 -6.78
N GLN A 536 13.04 -57.44 -7.96
CA GLN A 536 13.91 -58.43 -8.54
C GLN A 536 14.88 -57.72 -9.50
N ASN A 537 16.17 -57.92 -9.27
CA ASN A 537 17.24 -57.20 -9.94
C ASN A 537 18.17 -58.16 -10.66
N ARG A 538 18.87 -57.64 -11.68
CA ARG A 538 20.05 -58.26 -12.28
C ARG A 538 21.28 -57.47 -11.87
N VAL A 539 22.30 -58.16 -11.39
CA VAL A 539 23.51 -57.53 -10.83
C VAL A 539 24.71 -57.83 -11.71
N ASN A 540 25.50 -56.82 -12.07
CA ASN A 540 26.70 -57.02 -12.85
C ASN A 540 27.77 -57.73 -12.00
N PRO A 541 28.16 -58.98 -12.34
CA PRO A 541 29.10 -59.75 -11.53
C PRO A 541 30.50 -59.11 -11.50
N LYS A 542 30.84 -58.26 -12.47
CA LYS A 542 32.12 -57.52 -12.51
C LYS A 542 32.26 -56.50 -11.37
N TYR A 543 31.14 -55.94 -10.91
CA TYR A 543 31.09 -54.86 -9.89
C TYR A 543 30.36 -55.31 -8.61
N LEU A 544 30.26 -56.62 -8.42
CA LEU A 544 29.57 -57.23 -7.28
C LEU A 544 30.58 -57.57 -6.17
N LYS A 545 30.40 -56.97 -4.99
CA LYS A 545 31.03 -57.39 -3.75
C LYS A 545 30.04 -58.20 -2.91
N VAL A 546 30.40 -59.45 -2.61
CA VAL A 546 29.63 -60.31 -1.71
C VAL A 546 30.09 -60.11 -0.27
N ILE A 547 29.15 -59.84 0.62
CA ILE A 547 29.36 -59.70 2.06
C ILE A 547 28.67 -60.91 2.72
N SER A 548 29.45 -61.73 3.42
CA SER A 548 28.98 -63.03 3.90
C SER A 548 28.02 -62.88 5.08
N LYS A 549 27.22 -63.92 5.33
CA LYS A 549 26.31 -63.98 6.48
C LYS A 549 27.04 -63.84 7.81
N GLU A 550 28.27 -64.32 7.91
CA GLU A 550 29.10 -64.18 9.10
C GLU A 550 29.44 -62.70 9.40
N GLU A 551 29.56 -61.86 8.37
CA GLU A 551 29.86 -60.43 8.50
C GLU A 551 28.60 -59.57 8.74
N THR A 552 27.44 -59.99 8.22
CA THR A 552 26.17 -59.26 8.40
C THR A 552 25.38 -59.69 9.62
N GLU A 553 25.65 -60.89 10.15
CA GLU A 553 24.89 -61.59 11.19
C GLU A 553 23.42 -61.91 10.82
N ILE A 554 23.00 -61.59 9.59
CA ILE A 554 21.61 -61.72 9.13
C ILE A 554 21.55 -62.68 7.93
N GLY A 555 22.28 -62.38 6.86
CA GLY A 555 22.31 -63.16 5.62
C GLY A 555 23.23 -62.54 4.57
N THR A 556 23.37 -63.14 3.40
CA THR A 556 24.33 -62.66 2.40
C THR A 556 23.88 -61.34 1.78
N TYR A 557 24.73 -60.31 1.82
CA TYR A 557 24.46 -59.03 1.13
C TYR A 557 25.32 -58.89 -0.10
N TRP A 558 24.74 -58.31 -1.14
CA TRP A 558 25.38 -57.98 -2.40
C TRP A 558 25.46 -56.47 -2.53
N LEU A 559 26.69 -55.96 -2.57
CA LEU A 559 26.99 -54.55 -2.78
C LEU A 559 27.44 -54.34 -4.22
N SER A 560 26.66 -53.56 -4.98
CA SER A 560 26.96 -53.15 -6.36
C SER A 560 27.64 -51.78 -6.35
N SER A 561 28.92 -51.70 -6.72
CA SER A 561 29.73 -50.47 -6.71
C SER A 561 30.99 -50.58 -7.60
N LYS A 562 31.39 -49.51 -8.32
CA LYS A 562 32.74 -49.39 -8.93
C LYS A 562 33.74 -48.78 -7.94
N GLY A 563 33.26 -48.04 -6.94
CA GLY A 563 34.07 -47.43 -5.90
C GLY A 563 33.40 -46.22 -5.23
N PRO A 564 34.14 -45.45 -4.42
CA PRO A 564 33.57 -44.30 -3.69
C PRO A 564 33.01 -43.20 -4.61
N ASP A 565 33.54 -43.10 -5.83
CA ASP A 565 33.23 -42.06 -6.81
C ASP A 565 31.99 -42.37 -7.68
N ASP A 566 31.27 -43.47 -7.41
CA ASP A 566 30.05 -43.84 -8.14
C ASP A 566 29.00 -42.70 -8.11
N THR A 567 28.41 -42.40 -9.26
CA THR A 567 27.31 -41.44 -9.40
C THR A 567 26.00 -42.16 -9.72
N ASP A 568 24.88 -41.42 -9.75
CA ASP A 568 23.58 -41.98 -10.17
C ASP A 568 23.62 -42.48 -11.63
N GLU A 569 24.47 -41.89 -12.46
CA GLU A 569 24.65 -42.24 -13.88
C GLU A 569 25.35 -43.59 -14.05
N ASP A 570 26.15 -44.02 -13.06
CA ASP A 570 26.87 -45.29 -13.09
C ASP A 570 25.99 -46.50 -12.75
N ILE A 571 24.84 -46.29 -12.09
CA ILE A 571 24.10 -47.36 -11.41
C ILE A 571 23.55 -48.40 -12.38
N SER A 572 23.15 -47.99 -13.58
CA SER A 572 22.71 -48.92 -14.63
C SER A 572 23.80 -49.90 -15.08
N ASP A 573 25.08 -49.60 -14.85
CA ASP A 573 26.17 -50.54 -15.14
C ASP A 573 26.35 -51.58 -14.04
N LEU A 574 25.76 -51.35 -12.85
CA LEU A 574 26.00 -52.14 -11.63
C LEU A 574 24.83 -53.05 -11.30
N ILE A 575 23.61 -52.52 -11.35
CA ILE A 575 22.39 -53.22 -10.95
C ILE A 575 21.16 -52.66 -11.69
N ARG A 576 20.31 -53.57 -12.17
CA ARG A 576 19.14 -53.24 -12.99
C ARG A 576 17.88 -53.89 -12.39
N PRO A 577 16.90 -53.13 -11.88
CA PRO A 577 15.60 -53.70 -11.52
C PRO A 577 14.86 -54.11 -12.81
N TYR A 578 14.31 -55.32 -12.84
CA TYR A 578 13.58 -55.82 -14.00
C TYR A 578 12.20 -56.41 -13.69
N ALA A 579 11.86 -56.56 -12.41
CA ALA A 579 10.52 -56.90 -11.98
C ALA A 579 10.25 -56.49 -10.54
N VAL A 580 8.95 -56.41 -10.22
CA VAL A 580 8.45 -56.22 -8.86
C VAL A 580 7.72 -57.49 -8.43
N CYS A 581 8.09 -58.03 -7.27
CA CYS A 581 7.46 -59.19 -6.65
C CYS A 581 6.51 -58.71 -5.56
N ILE A 582 5.22 -58.95 -5.72
CA ILE A 582 4.17 -58.53 -4.78
C ILE A 582 3.77 -59.71 -3.92
N PHE A 583 4.01 -59.60 -2.61
CA PHE A 583 3.67 -60.62 -1.63
C PHE A 583 2.48 -60.17 -0.79
N LYS A 584 1.61 -61.11 -0.46
CA LYS A 584 0.62 -60.93 0.61
C LYS A 584 1.33 -61.20 1.96
N ALA A 585 1.20 -60.27 2.91
CA ALA A 585 1.87 -60.32 4.21
C ALA A 585 1.14 -61.22 5.22
#